data_AF-A0A9P9HJS3-F1
#
_entry.id   AF-A0A9P9HJS3-F1
#
_cell.length_a   1.000
_cell.length_b   1.000
_cell.length_c   1.000
_cell.angle_alpha   90.00
_cell.angle_beta   90.00
_cell.angle_gamma   90.00
#
_symmetry.space_group_name_H-M   'P 1'
#
loop_
_entity.id
_entity.type
_entity.pdbx_description
1 polymer ?
#
loop_
_entity_poly.entity_id
_entity_poly.type
_entity_poly.pdbx_seq_one_letter_code
_entity_poly.pdbx_strand_id
1 'polypeptide(L)'
;MKMAFKAFAPVVRSSGDDSEREGKSTTLGIDESHVLQERTIGVFGAASLIINKMIGAGIFSTPSGIFKLSGSVGMSLMCWIIGAAVATCGTFVMLEFGGAIPRSGGIKNYLERSYSPRLMQTCIYVFFCVFLQVSASNAITFSSYLLVAAGAESTTWKLRGVAIAGAFFSCGVHAVTPRIGRWISDLLSVVKIFTLFFIVCCGFAALGGHLKVDQPHNFSNGFEGTSNNGYNIGTAILQVIFAFGGYDNINAVLSEVRNPQKTLKLALPLSMGTVTVLYILANIAYFAAVSKEDFKAAQVTVAASLFRNMFGDTAAVKALPALVALSALGHLLGIAFTVPRIIQELAKDGVLPFSNFFMENRPFKTPITALALHLGVTILFVCAPPAGDAFNFIVSLSSYPGTIMHLAIVIGLVKLRLKKSENFTSPFPAPWPVIGFFVVSNIFLLVMPFIRPPSGKGNTSLPYWLSPFVAVMILLLGIIYYVLRFVLSPLVFGYKHEQIQQDLSDGSKITRFRRIKTR
;
A
#
# COMPACT_ATOMS: atom_id res chain seq x y z
N MET A 1 -5.23 10.33 34.99
CA MET A 1 -4.62 10.00 33.68
C MET A 1 -4.91 11.03 32.57
N LYS A 2 -6.16 11.45 32.30
CA LYS A 2 -6.47 12.50 31.28
C LYS A 2 -5.81 13.87 31.52
N MET A 3 -5.60 14.30 32.78
CA MET A 3 -4.92 15.56 33.09
C MET A 3 -3.41 15.54 32.79
N ALA A 4 -2.73 14.41 33.05
CA ALA A 4 -1.30 14.26 32.75
C ALA A 4 -1.01 14.37 31.25
N PHE A 5 -1.86 13.79 30.39
CA PHE A 5 -1.70 13.89 28.93
C PHE A 5 -1.85 15.31 28.38
N LYS A 6 -2.67 16.18 29.01
CA LYS A 6 -2.80 17.59 28.60
C LYS A 6 -1.60 18.45 29.01
N ALA A 7 -0.98 18.16 30.16
CA ALA A 7 0.11 18.97 30.69
C ALA A 7 1.42 18.91 29.87
N PHE A 8 1.63 17.80 29.14
CA PHE A 8 2.85 17.53 28.35
C PHE A 8 2.61 17.53 26.82
N ALA A 9 1.40 17.83 26.36
CA ALA A 9 1.17 18.06 24.94
C ALA A 9 2.01 19.26 24.45
N PRO A 10 2.67 19.17 23.28
CA PRO A 10 3.50 20.26 22.79
C PRO A 10 2.66 21.52 22.60
N VAL A 11 3.21 22.64 23.07
CA VAL A 11 2.60 23.96 22.89
C VAL A 11 2.90 24.41 21.47
N VAL A 12 1.86 24.73 20.70
CA VAL A 12 1.98 25.30 19.35
C VAL A 12 1.87 26.82 19.49
N ARG A 13 2.96 27.54 19.21
CA ARG A 13 2.95 29.00 19.00
C ARG A 13 3.40 29.27 17.57
N SER A 14 2.56 29.92 16.77
CA SER A 14 2.99 30.45 15.47
C SER A 14 3.76 31.74 15.72
N SER A 15 4.99 31.84 15.21
CA SER A 15 5.75 33.09 15.21
C SER A 15 5.18 33.99 14.11
N GLY A 16 4.28 34.89 14.49
CA GLY A 16 3.68 35.91 13.63
C GLY A 16 2.62 36.71 14.40
N ASP A 17 2.98 37.94 14.73
CA ASP A 17 2.23 39.03 15.38
C ASP A 17 1.57 38.79 16.76
N ASP A 18 2.18 39.44 17.76
CA ASP A 18 1.49 39.87 18.97
C ASP A 18 0.53 41.02 18.61
N SER A 19 -0.71 40.69 18.26
CA SER A 19 -1.85 41.57 18.52
C SER A 19 -3.14 40.78 18.73
N GLU A 20 -3.87 41.22 19.74
CA GLU A 20 -5.14 40.76 20.29
C GLU A 20 -6.06 39.96 19.37
N ARG A 21 -6.51 38.78 19.85
CA ARG A 21 -7.89 38.29 19.65
C ARG A 21 -8.20 37.11 20.57
N GLU A 22 -9.06 37.37 21.55
CA GLU A 22 -9.84 36.37 22.28
C GLU A 22 -10.64 35.47 21.32
N GLY A 23 -10.82 34.20 21.70
CA GLY A 23 -11.88 33.34 21.18
C GLY A 23 -11.68 32.69 19.81
N LYS A 24 -10.55 32.03 19.53
CA LYS A 24 -10.45 31.13 18.37
C LYS A 24 -10.89 29.71 18.70
N SER A 25 -12.10 29.39 18.25
CA SER A 25 -12.60 28.05 17.93
C SER A 25 -11.47 27.14 17.40
N THR A 26 -11.39 25.90 17.88
CA THR A 26 -10.51 24.83 17.38
C THR A 26 -10.96 24.29 16.00
N THR A 27 -11.65 25.11 15.20
CA THR A 27 -11.85 24.88 13.78
C THR A 27 -10.55 25.21 13.05
N LEU A 28 -9.91 24.18 12.49
CA LEU A 28 -8.83 24.34 11.52
C LEU A 28 -9.37 25.16 10.34
N GLY A 29 -9.12 26.47 10.34
CA GLY A 29 -9.11 27.25 9.11
C GLY A 29 -8.04 26.65 8.20
N ILE A 30 -8.42 26.33 6.97
CA ILE A 30 -7.52 25.85 5.94
C ILE A 30 -6.67 27.05 5.52
N ASP A 31 -5.42 27.09 5.99
CA ASP A 31 -4.46 28.08 5.52
C ASP A 31 -3.83 27.56 4.23
N GLU A 32 -4.35 28.04 3.08
CA GLU A 32 -3.86 27.70 1.74
C GLU A 32 -2.52 28.37 1.40
N SER A 33 -1.97 29.24 2.26
CA SER A 33 -0.70 29.95 2.04
C SER A 33 0.55 29.03 2.00
N HIS A 34 0.37 27.72 2.12
CA HIS A 34 1.46 26.73 2.20
C HIS A 34 1.53 25.73 1.04
N VAL A 35 0.76 25.92 -0.04
CA VAL A 35 0.90 25.09 -1.25
C VAL A 35 2.00 25.67 -2.15
N LEU A 36 3.25 25.29 -1.90
CA LEU A 36 4.42 25.68 -2.71
C LEU A 36 4.49 24.95 -4.07
N GLN A 37 3.62 23.97 -4.33
CA GLN A 37 3.66 23.11 -5.52
C GLN A 37 2.58 23.50 -6.54
N GLU A 38 2.95 23.59 -7.81
CA GLU A 38 2.00 23.83 -8.89
C GLU A 38 1.00 22.67 -9.04
N ARG A 39 -0.29 23.00 -9.17
CA ARG A 39 -1.34 22.02 -9.48
C ARG A 39 -1.24 21.60 -10.95
N THR A 40 -0.58 20.47 -11.21
CA THR A 40 -0.27 19.95 -12.56
C THR A 40 -1.07 18.71 -12.94
N ILE A 41 -1.53 17.92 -11.98
CA ILE A 41 -2.16 16.60 -12.21
C ILE A 41 -3.66 16.77 -12.51
N GLY A 42 -4.07 16.53 -13.76
CA GLY A 42 -5.49 16.47 -14.16
C GLY A 42 -6.14 15.10 -13.99
N VAL A 43 -7.37 14.92 -14.47
CA VAL A 43 -8.17 13.68 -14.36
C VAL A 43 -7.43 12.45 -14.89
N PHE A 44 -6.93 12.51 -16.13
CA PHE A 44 -6.21 11.38 -16.73
C PHE A 44 -4.90 11.07 -16.02
N GLY A 45 -4.16 12.11 -15.60
CA GLY A 45 -2.93 11.95 -14.82
C GLY A 45 -3.21 11.27 -13.48
N ALA A 46 -4.26 11.69 -12.78
CA ALA A 46 -4.68 11.08 -11.53
C ALA A 46 -5.14 9.63 -11.74
N ALA A 47 -5.96 9.36 -12.75
CA ALA A 47 -6.45 8.02 -13.04
C ALA A 47 -5.31 7.04 -13.38
N SER A 48 -4.37 7.50 -14.22
CA SER A 48 -3.15 6.77 -14.57
C SER A 48 -2.30 6.49 -13.32
N LEU A 49 -2.09 7.49 -12.47
CA LEU A 49 -1.34 7.34 -11.22
C LEU A 49 -1.95 6.27 -10.30
N ILE A 50 -3.27 6.23 -10.19
CA ILE A 50 -3.99 5.24 -9.38
C ILE A 50 -3.86 3.84 -10.00
N ILE A 51 -4.19 3.70 -11.29
CA ILE A 51 -4.13 2.41 -12.01
C ILE A 51 -2.72 1.82 -11.93
N ASN A 52 -1.69 2.63 -12.20
CA ASN A 52 -0.29 2.20 -12.19
C ASN A 52 0.19 1.77 -10.80
N LYS A 53 -0.38 2.34 -9.74
CA LYS A 53 -0.06 1.93 -8.36
C LYS A 53 -0.76 0.64 -7.96
N MET A 54 -1.99 0.41 -8.42
CA MET A 54 -2.72 -0.83 -8.16
C MET A 54 -2.12 -2.01 -8.92
N ILE A 55 -1.80 -1.83 -10.21
CA ILE A 55 -1.23 -2.90 -11.04
C ILE A 55 0.23 -3.16 -10.66
N GLY A 56 0.47 -4.32 -10.05
CA GLY A 56 1.79 -4.76 -9.61
C GLY A 56 1.81 -6.26 -9.34
N ALA A 57 2.68 -6.70 -8.42
CA ALA A 57 2.84 -8.11 -8.07
C ALA A 57 1.55 -8.84 -7.70
N GLY A 58 0.56 -8.13 -7.14
CA GLY A 58 -0.71 -8.68 -6.69
C GLY A 58 -1.39 -9.56 -7.73
N ILE A 59 -1.83 -8.98 -8.85
CA ILE A 59 -2.61 -9.72 -9.86
C ILE A 59 -1.83 -10.88 -10.50
N PHE A 60 -0.50 -10.78 -10.59
CA PHE A 60 0.31 -11.83 -11.22
C PHE A 60 0.71 -12.97 -10.27
N SER A 61 0.70 -12.74 -8.96
CA SER A 61 1.34 -13.65 -7.99
C SER A 61 0.43 -14.12 -6.86
N THR A 62 -0.68 -13.42 -6.56
CA THR A 62 -1.65 -13.86 -5.56
C THR A 62 -2.71 -14.88 -6.05
N PRO A 63 -3.07 -15.00 -7.35
CA PRO A 63 -4.14 -15.91 -7.75
C PRO A 63 -3.96 -17.36 -7.26
N SER A 64 -2.75 -17.93 -7.39
CA SER A 64 -2.46 -19.30 -6.92
C SER A 64 -2.69 -19.44 -5.41
N GLY A 65 -2.24 -18.47 -4.61
CA GLY A 65 -2.46 -18.45 -3.17
C GLY A 65 -3.95 -18.35 -2.81
N ILE A 66 -4.68 -17.48 -3.49
CA ILE A 66 -6.13 -17.31 -3.33
C ILE A 66 -6.87 -18.61 -3.69
N PHE A 67 -6.49 -19.29 -4.78
CA PHE A 67 -7.08 -20.57 -5.16
C PHE A 67 -6.81 -21.67 -4.15
N LYS A 68 -5.57 -21.79 -3.64
CA LYS A 68 -5.21 -22.76 -2.60
C LYS A 68 -6.04 -22.57 -1.33
N LEU A 69 -6.26 -21.32 -0.94
CA LEU A 69 -7.04 -20.97 0.25
C LEU A 69 -8.54 -21.16 0.05
N SER A 70 -9.09 -20.67 -1.07
CA SER A 70 -10.52 -20.76 -1.37
C SER A 70 -10.98 -22.18 -1.72
N GLY A 71 -10.08 -23.02 -2.24
CA GLY A 71 -10.30 -24.44 -2.53
C GLY A 71 -10.98 -24.71 -3.87
N SER A 72 -11.74 -23.75 -4.41
CA SER A 72 -12.51 -23.89 -5.65
C SER A 72 -12.36 -22.67 -6.57
N VAL A 73 -12.66 -22.86 -7.86
CA VAL A 73 -12.54 -21.82 -8.89
C VAL A 73 -13.58 -20.72 -8.66
N GLY A 74 -14.82 -21.13 -8.41
CA GLY A 74 -15.95 -20.25 -8.12
C GLY A 74 -15.70 -19.43 -6.87
N MET A 75 -15.24 -20.05 -5.78
CA MET A 75 -14.94 -19.30 -4.54
C MET A 75 -13.74 -18.37 -4.70
N SER A 76 -12.72 -18.75 -5.48
CA SER A 76 -11.59 -17.86 -5.82
C SER A 76 -12.09 -16.59 -6.52
N LEU A 77 -12.95 -16.72 -7.54
CA LEU A 77 -13.55 -15.58 -8.24
C LEU A 77 -14.46 -14.75 -7.32
N MET A 78 -15.21 -15.38 -6.41
CA MET A 78 -15.99 -14.66 -5.40
C MET A 78 -15.11 -13.85 -4.45
N CYS A 79 -13.95 -14.38 -4.02
CA CYS A 79 -12.98 -13.61 -3.24
C CYS A 79 -12.52 -12.35 -3.98
N TRP A 80 -12.28 -12.43 -5.30
CA TRP A 80 -11.93 -11.26 -6.12
C TRP A 80 -13.05 -10.23 -6.19
N ILE A 81 -14.30 -10.67 -6.37
CA ILE A 81 -15.48 -9.78 -6.39
C ILE A 81 -15.68 -9.11 -5.03
N ILE A 82 -15.60 -9.88 -3.94
CA ILE A 82 -15.74 -9.35 -2.58
C ILE A 82 -14.62 -8.35 -2.27
N GLY A 83 -13.36 -8.68 -2.60
CA GLY A 83 -12.25 -7.76 -2.40
C GLY A 83 -12.36 -6.49 -3.24
N ALA A 84 -12.86 -6.58 -4.48
CA ALA A 84 -13.15 -5.42 -5.31
C ALA A 84 -14.26 -4.53 -4.70
N ALA A 85 -15.30 -5.14 -4.14
CA ALA A 85 -16.36 -4.41 -3.44
C ALA A 85 -15.82 -3.70 -2.19
N VAL A 86 -14.97 -4.37 -1.40
CA VAL A 86 -14.31 -3.77 -0.23
C VAL A 86 -13.41 -2.59 -0.64
N ALA A 87 -12.57 -2.76 -1.67
CA ALA A 87 -11.70 -1.71 -2.18
C ALA A 87 -12.49 -0.52 -2.76
N THR A 88 -13.61 -0.78 -3.43
CA THR A 88 -14.54 0.25 -3.91
C THR A 88 -15.11 1.04 -2.75
N CYS A 89 -15.53 0.38 -1.66
CA CYS A 89 -16.01 1.09 -0.48
C CYS A 89 -14.92 1.93 0.18
N GLY A 90 -13.68 1.42 0.25
CA GLY A 90 -12.52 2.19 0.68
C GLY A 90 -12.29 3.43 -0.20
N THR A 91 -12.50 3.30 -1.51
CA THR A 91 -12.38 4.41 -2.48
C THR A 91 -13.41 5.50 -2.22
N PHE A 92 -14.65 5.17 -1.89
CA PHE A 92 -15.66 6.16 -1.48
C PHE A 92 -15.25 6.91 -0.20
N VAL A 93 -14.73 6.20 0.79
CA VAL A 93 -14.23 6.82 2.04
C VAL A 93 -13.06 7.76 1.75
N MET A 94 -12.14 7.37 0.87
CA MET A 94 -11.00 8.22 0.46
C MET A 94 -11.44 9.40 -0.41
N LEU A 95 -12.45 9.24 -1.25
CA LEU A 95 -13.05 10.33 -2.03
C LEU A 95 -13.65 11.40 -1.10
N GLU A 96 -14.38 10.98 -0.07
CA GLU A 96 -14.99 11.90 0.88
C GLU A 96 -13.95 12.71 1.66
N PHE A 97 -12.93 12.04 2.20
CA PHE A 97 -11.83 12.70 2.90
C PHE A 97 -11.00 13.58 1.97
N GLY A 98 -10.68 13.11 0.76
CA GLY A 98 -9.92 13.87 -0.23
C GLY A 98 -10.66 15.09 -0.76
N GLY A 99 -11.98 15.01 -0.90
CA GLY A 99 -12.83 16.13 -1.27
C GLY A 99 -12.98 17.17 -0.15
N ALA A 100 -13.04 16.73 1.11
CA ALA A 100 -13.15 17.59 2.29
C ALA A 100 -11.81 18.21 2.72
N ILE A 101 -10.70 17.49 2.52
CA ILE A 101 -9.35 17.87 2.95
C ILE A 101 -8.39 17.73 1.76
N PRO A 102 -8.44 18.65 0.78
CA PRO A 102 -7.68 18.56 -0.48
C PRO A 102 -6.21 18.98 -0.30
N ARG A 103 -5.50 18.32 0.62
CA ARG A 103 -4.07 18.58 0.92
C ARG A 103 -3.25 17.31 0.86
N SER A 104 -2.01 17.41 0.38
CA SER A 104 -1.06 16.29 0.35
C SER A 104 -0.80 15.71 1.75
N GLY A 105 -0.72 14.38 1.84
CA GLY A 105 -0.46 13.62 3.07
C GLY A 105 -1.46 12.50 3.38
N GLY A 106 -2.59 12.41 2.66
CA GLY A 106 -3.50 11.25 2.66
C GLY A 106 -3.85 10.72 4.06
N ILE A 107 -3.60 9.42 4.28
CA ILE A 107 -3.92 8.69 5.52
C ILE A 107 -3.42 9.43 6.77
N LYS A 108 -2.19 9.96 6.77
CA LYS A 108 -1.63 10.73 7.90
C LYS A 108 -2.58 11.86 8.30
N ASN A 109 -2.95 12.69 7.33
CA ASN A 109 -3.78 13.87 7.55
C ASN A 109 -5.17 13.51 8.03
N TYR A 110 -5.72 12.40 7.52
CA TYR A 110 -7.06 11.94 7.87
C TYR A 110 -7.08 11.37 9.30
N LEU A 111 -6.05 10.64 9.73
CA LEU A 111 -5.90 10.18 11.11
C LEU A 111 -5.69 11.35 12.08
N GLU A 112 -4.82 12.31 11.75
CA GLU A 112 -4.59 13.51 12.57
C GLU A 112 -5.85 14.38 12.73
N ARG A 113 -6.69 14.44 11.69
CA ARG A 113 -7.97 15.15 11.77
C ARG A 113 -9.00 14.40 12.61
N SER A 114 -8.96 13.08 12.59
CA SER A 114 -9.95 12.21 13.24
C SER A 114 -9.64 11.93 14.71
N TYR A 115 -8.37 11.87 15.09
CA TYR A 115 -7.93 11.41 16.41
C TYR A 115 -6.98 12.37 17.11
N SER A 116 -6.91 12.25 18.43
CA SER A 116 -6.00 13.01 19.28
C SER A 116 -5.34 12.06 20.29
N PRO A 117 -4.05 12.24 20.63
CA PRO A 117 -3.13 13.29 20.17
C PRO A 117 -2.68 13.12 18.71
N ARG A 118 -2.53 14.23 17.96
CA ARG A 118 -2.17 14.22 16.53
C ARG A 118 -0.82 13.56 16.26
N LEU A 119 0.21 13.97 17.02
CA LEU A 119 1.57 13.44 16.88
C LEU A 119 1.65 11.91 17.10
N MET A 120 0.78 11.35 17.93
CA MET A 120 0.71 9.89 18.10
C MET A 120 0.27 9.22 16.80
N GLN A 121 -0.72 9.80 16.09
CA GLN A 121 -1.16 9.30 14.80
C GLN A 121 -0.04 9.40 13.76
N THR A 122 0.69 10.51 13.75
CA THR A 122 1.88 10.67 12.89
C THR A 122 2.94 9.61 13.21
N CYS A 123 3.20 9.32 14.48
CA CYS A 123 4.16 8.28 14.89
C CYS A 123 3.73 6.88 14.44
N ILE A 124 2.45 6.51 14.60
CA ILE A 124 1.92 5.23 14.09
C ILE A 124 2.11 5.15 12.56
N TYR A 125 1.78 6.23 11.85
CA TYR A 125 1.95 6.31 10.40
C TYR A 125 3.41 6.24 9.96
N VAL A 126 4.35 6.81 10.72
CA VAL A 126 5.81 6.67 10.47
C VAL A 126 6.21 5.21 10.48
N PHE A 127 5.83 4.45 11.51
CA PHE A 127 6.18 3.02 11.60
C PHE A 127 5.50 2.20 10.49
N PHE A 128 4.26 2.53 10.14
CA PHE A 128 3.59 1.95 8.98
C PHE A 128 4.38 2.19 7.69
N CYS A 129 4.78 3.43 7.39
CA CYS A 129 5.52 3.75 6.17
C CYS A 129 6.93 3.15 6.14
N VAL A 130 7.67 3.20 7.26
CA VAL A 130 9.06 2.73 7.29
C VAL A 130 9.16 1.21 7.21
N PHE A 131 8.29 0.49 7.92
CA PHE A 131 8.43 -0.96 8.07
C PHE A 131 7.42 -1.79 7.27
N LEU A 132 6.27 -1.23 6.89
CA LEU A 132 5.17 -2.02 6.31
C LEU A 132 4.88 -1.66 4.83
N GLN A 133 5.35 -0.50 4.35
CA GLN A 133 5.30 -0.08 2.95
C GLN A 133 6.60 -0.44 2.19
N VAL A 134 6.97 -1.71 2.22
CA VAL A 134 8.25 -2.20 1.68
C VAL A 134 8.12 -2.79 0.27
N SER A 135 9.21 -2.77 -0.49
CA SER A 135 9.24 -3.25 -1.88
C SER A 135 9.39 -4.78 -2.04
N ALA A 136 9.47 -5.52 -0.93
CA ALA A 136 9.95 -6.91 -0.92
C ALA A 136 9.08 -7.89 -1.73
N SER A 137 7.75 -7.75 -1.72
CA SER A 137 6.84 -8.59 -2.52
C SER A 137 7.06 -8.42 -4.03
N ASN A 138 7.24 -7.19 -4.49
CA ASN A 138 7.56 -6.89 -5.89
C ASN A 138 8.97 -7.35 -6.27
N ALA A 139 9.94 -7.29 -5.34
CA ALA A 139 11.30 -7.78 -5.58
C ALA A 139 11.32 -9.30 -5.77
N ILE A 140 10.57 -10.03 -4.95
CA ILE A 140 10.41 -11.49 -5.07
C ILE A 140 9.68 -11.85 -6.36
N THR A 141 8.65 -11.09 -6.72
CA THR A 141 7.91 -11.29 -7.99
C THR A 141 8.82 -11.08 -9.19
N PHE A 142 9.55 -9.96 -9.22
CA PHE A 142 10.55 -9.67 -10.25
C PHE A 142 11.53 -10.83 -10.40
N SER A 143 12.11 -11.27 -9.29
CA SER A 143 13.09 -12.36 -9.31
C SER A 143 12.50 -13.68 -9.82
N SER A 144 11.33 -14.07 -9.32
CA SER A 144 10.71 -15.36 -9.65
C SER A 144 10.39 -15.43 -11.13
N TYR A 145 9.79 -14.37 -11.68
CA TYR A 145 9.45 -14.30 -13.09
C TYR A 145 10.68 -14.11 -13.99
N LEU A 146 11.72 -13.38 -13.55
CA LEU A 146 12.95 -13.23 -14.32
C LEU A 146 13.71 -14.55 -14.44
N LEU A 147 13.78 -15.35 -13.36
CA LEU A 147 14.42 -16.67 -13.39
C LEU A 147 13.67 -17.62 -14.32
N VAL A 148 12.33 -17.60 -14.31
CA VAL A 148 11.51 -18.36 -15.27
C VAL A 148 11.77 -17.89 -16.70
N ALA A 149 11.79 -16.59 -16.96
CA ALA A 149 12.09 -16.04 -18.29
C ALA A 149 13.48 -16.46 -18.80
N ALA A 150 14.46 -16.50 -17.90
CA ALA A 150 15.83 -16.92 -18.20
C ALA A 150 15.95 -18.44 -18.42
N GLY A 151 14.95 -19.24 -18.05
CA GLY A 151 15.07 -20.71 -17.98
C GLY A 151 16.07 -21.16 -16.91
N ALA A 152 16.30 -20.33 -15.89
CA ALA A 152 17.24 -20.60 -14.82
C ALA A 152 16.55 -21.31 -13.66
N GLU A 153 17.25 -22.29 -13.08
CA GLU A 153 16.79 -22.96 -11.87
C GLU A 153 16.64 -21.97 -10.69
N SER A 154 15.49 -22.04 -10.01
CA SER A 154 15.16 -21.20 -8.86
C SER A 154 15.62 -21.83 -7.56
N THR A 155 16.86 -21.54 -7.14
CA THR A 155 17.32 -21.82 -5.78
C THR A 155 17.00 -20.66 -4.85
N THR A 156 16.91 -20.93 -3.54
CA THR A 156 16.61 -19.89 -2.52
C THR A 156 17.54 -18.68 -2.63
N TRP A 157 18.84 -18.91 -2.78
CA TRP A 157 19.83 -17.84 -2.85
C TRP A 157 19.85 -17.13 -4.19
N LYS A 158 19.58 -17.83 -5.31
CA LYS A 158 19.40 -17.17 -6.62
C LYS A 158 18.19 -16.24 -6.58
N LEU A 159 17.06 -16.70 -6.02
CA LEU A 159 15.85 -15.90 -5.90
C LEU A 159 16.09 -14.65 -5.03
N ARG A 160 16.69 -14.83 -3.84
CA ARG A 160 17.02 -13.69 -2.96
C ARG A 160 18.03 -12.73 -3.61
N GLY A 161 19.08 -13.25 -4.23
CA GLY A 161 20.11 -12.45 -4.89
C GLY A 161 19.54 -11.59 -6.02
N VAL A 162 18.72 -12.16 -6.90
CA VAL A 162 18.07 -11.42 -8.00
C VAL A 162 17.06 -10.41 -7.46
N ALA A 163 16.30 -10.75 -6.41
CA ALA A 163 15.36 -9.82 -5.78
C ALA A 163 16.09 -8.60 -5.19
N ILE A 164 17.19 -8.84 -4.46
CA ILE A 164 18.04 -7.79 -3.90
C ILE A 164 18.67 -6.95 -5.01
N ALA A 165 19.15 -7.58 -6.09
CA ALA A 165 19.71 -6.87 -7.24
C ALA A 165 18.67 -5.94 -7.89
N GLY A 166 17.43 -6.39 -8.07
CA GLY A 166 16.34 -5.55 -8.58
C GLY A 166 15.99 -4.37 -7.67
N ALA A 167 15.98 -4.59 -6.35
CA ALA A 167 15.77 -3.53 -5.36
C ALA A 167 16.93 -2.53 -5.35
N PHE A 168 18.17 -3.01 -5.40
CA PHE A 168 19.38 -2.19 -5.44
C PHE A 168 19.45 -1.37 -6.72
N PHE A 169 19.15 -1.97 -7.88
CA PHE A 169 19.03 -1.26 -9.15
C PHE A 169 18.01 -0.13 -9.06
N SER A 170 16.80 -0.43 -8.57
CA SER A 170 15.71 0.55 -8.48
C SER A 170 16.06 1.72 -7.57
N CYS A 171 16.68 1.43 -6.41
CA CYS A 171 17.15 2.46 -5.50
C CYS A 171 18.35 3.23 -6.09
N GLY A 172 19.33 2.53 -6.67
CA GLY A 172 20.52 3.15 -7.26
C GLY A 172 20.18 4.14 -8.37
N VAL A 173 19.27 3.78 -9.28
CA VAL A 173 18.80 4.69 -10.33
C VAL A 173 18.13 5.93 -9.74
N HIS A 174 17.28 5.78 -8.71
CA HIS A 174 16.66 6.93 -8.05
C HIS A 174 17.61 7.76 -7.16
N ALA A 175 18.70 7.16 -6.69
CA ALA A 175 19.75 7.85 -5.96
C ALA A 175 20.54 8.78 -6.88
N VAL A 176 20.95 8.30 -8.06
CA VAL A 176 21.87 9.02 -8.96
C VAL A 176 21.12 9.83 -10.03
N THR A 177 20.10 9.23 -10.68
CA THR A 177 19.40 9.81 -11.83
C THR A 177 17.87 9.69 -11.69
N PRO A 178 17.25 10.41 -10.73
CA PRO A 178 15.81 10.26 -10.42
C PRO A 178 14.87 10.59 -11.59
N ARG A 179 15.32 11.39 -12.57
CA ARG A 179 14.56 11.67 -13.81
C ARG A 179 14.48 10.43 -14.70
N ILE A 180 15.59 9.73 -14.88
CA ILE A 180 15.65 8.50 -15.68
C ILE A 180 14.84 7.40 -14.98
N GLY A 181 14.99 7.25 -13.65
CA GLY A 181 14.22 6.26 -12.89
C GLY A 181 12.70 6.45 -13.03
N ARG A 182 12.22 7.70 -12.99
CA ARG A 182 10.81 8.00 -13.26
C ARG A 182 10.41 7.63 -14.69
N TRP A 183 11.19 8.05 -15.69
CA TRP A 183 10.89 7.74 -17.08
C TRP A 183 10.83 6.22 -17.35
N ILE A 184 11.76 5.44 -16.78
CA ILE A 184 11.71 3.97 -16.87
C ILE A 184 10.46 3.44 -16.16
N SER A 185 10.14 3.92 -14.95
CA SER A 185 8.93 3.53 -14.22
C SER A 185 7.65 3.80 -15.03
N ASP A 186 7.57 4.95 -15.69
CA ASP A 186 6.42 5.37 -16.49
C ASP A 186 6.28 4.49 -17.74
N LEU A 187 7.38 4.24 -18.46
CA LEU A 187 7.42 3.33 -19.60
C LEU A 187 6.97 1.92 -19.20
N LEU A 188 7.55 1.39 -18.11
CA LEU A 188 7.20 0.06 -17.61
C LEU A 188 5.76 -0.01 -17.12
N SER A 189 5.14 1.10 -16.72
CA SER A 189 3.73 1.15 -16.31
C SER A 189 2.79 0.90 -17.49
N VAL A 190 3.08 1.47 -18.67
CA VAL A 190 2.34 1.18 -19.91
C VAL A 190 2.44 -0.30 -20.27
N VAL A 191 3.64 -0.88 -20.13
CA VAL A 191 3.88 -2.32 -20.36
C VAL A 191 2.99 -3.19 -19.46
N LYS A 192 2.75 -2.81 -18.20
CA LYS A 192 1.89 -3.60 -17.29
C LYS A 192 0.44 -3.65 -17.75
N ILE A 193 -0.10 -2.50 -18.18
CA ILE A 193 -1.48 -2.41 -18.68
C ILE A 193 -1.63 -3.26 -19.94
N PHE A 194 -0.69 -3.13 -20.87
CA PHE A 194 -0.64 -3.96 -22.08
C PHE A 194 -0.57 -5.46 -21.74
N THR A 195 0.32 -5.83 -20.80
CA THR A 195 0.49 -7.22 -20.36
C THR A 195 -0.81 -7.80 -19.83
N LEU A 196 -1.54 -7.03 -19.01
CA LEU A 196 -2.80 -7.47 -18.42
C LEU A 196 -3.92 -7.60 -19.47
N PHE A 197 -4.03 -6.63 -20.39
CA PHE A 197 -4.94 -6.71 -21.52
C PHE A 197 -4.65 -7.93 -22.39
N PHE A 198 -3.38 -8.21 -22.66
CA PHE A 198 -2.95 -9.36 -23.44
C PHE A 198 -3.27 -10.70 -22.76
N ILE A 199 -3.11 -10.80 -21.43
CA ILE A 199 -3.56 -11.97 -20.65
C ILE A 199 -5.07 -12.19 -20.83
N VAL A 200 -5.88 -11.13 -20.79
CA VAL A 200 -7.33 -11.22 -21.01
C VAL A 200 -7.64 -11.76 -22.40
N CYS A 201 -6.96 -11.25 -23.44
CA CYS A 201 -7.11 -11.77 -24.81
C CYS A 201 -6.74 -13.25 -24.93
N CYS A 202 -5.63 -13.68 -24.30
CA CYS A 202 -5.26 -15.09 -24.24
C CYS A 202 -6.33 -15.93 -23.52
N GLY A 203 -6.95 -15.40 -22.47
CA GLY A 203 -8.05 -16.07 -21.77
C GLY A 203 -9.26 -16.34 -22.66
N PHE A 204 -9.68 -15.34 -23.45
CA PHE A 204 -10.77 -15.53 -24.42
C PHE A 204 -10.40 -16.54 -25.52
N ALA A 205 -9.16 -16.52 -26.01
CA ALA A 205 -8.67 -17.51 -26.95
C ALA A 205 -8.66 -18.93 -26.35
N ALA A 206 -8.23 -19.07 -25.09
CA ALA A 206 -8.27 -20.34 -24.36
C ALA A 206 -9.70 -20.87 -24.23
N LEU A 207 -10.67 -20.02 -23.85
CA LEU A 207 -12.09 -20.38 -23.81
C LEU A 207 -12.62 -20.82 -25.18
N GLY A 208 -12.12 -20.22 -26.26
CA GLY A 208 -12.41 -20.63 -27.64
C GLY A 208 -11.73 -21.93 -28.09
N GLY A 209 -10.98 -22.61 -27.23
CA GLY A 209 -10.32 -23.88 -27.54
C GLY A 209 -8.90 -23.75 -28.10
N HIS A 210 -8.31 -22.55 -28.13
CA HIS A 210 -6.96 -22.33 -28.67
C HIS A 210 -5.86 -22.58 -27.62
N LEU A 211 -5.80 -23.80 -27.11
CA LEU A 211 -4.73 -24.27 -26.21
C LEU A 211 -3.86 -25.31 -26.92
N LYS A 212 -2.60 -25.44 -26.47
CA LYS A 212 -1.67 -26.51 -26.86
C LYS A 212 -1.74 -27.73 -25.93
N VAL A 213 -2.64 -27.67 -24.95
CA VAL A 213 -2.93 -28.71 -23.97
C VAL A 213 -4.44 -28.97 -23.96
N ASP A 214 -4.87 -30.06 -23.34
CA ASP A 214 -6.29 -30.34 -23.15
C ASP A 214 -6.98 -29.24 -22.33
N GLN A 215 -8.24 -28.97 -22.68
CA GLN A 215 -9.07 -27.99 -21.98
C GLN A 215 -9.24 -28.40 -20.51
N PRO A 216 -8.94 -27.52 -19.54
CA PRO A 216 -8.96 -27.88 -18.13
C PRO A 216 -10.38 -28.00 -17.54
N HIS A 217 -11.42 -27.57 -18.27
CA HIS A 217 -12.83 -27.64 -17.85
C HIS A 217 -13.12 -27.13 -16.42
N ASN A 218 -12.34 -26.14 -15.97
CA ASN A 218 -12.38 -25.62 -14.60
C ASN A 218 -13.72 -25.01 -14.18
N PHE A 219 -14.56 -24.60 -15.15
CA PHE A 219 -15.82 -23.92 -14.91
C PHE A 219 -17.02 -24.85 -14.74
N SER A 220 -16.92 -26.13 -15.11
CA SER A 220 -18.07 -27.06 -15.11
C SER A 220 -18.62 -27.34 -13.71
N ASN A 221 -17.72 -27.52 -12.72
CA ASN A 221 -18.05 -27.66 -11.30
C ASN A 221 -17.27 -26.63 -10.47
N GLY A 222 -17.52 -25.34 -10.77
CA GLY A 222 -16.68 -24.25 -10.27
C GLY A 222 -16.53 -24.19 -8.75
N PHE A 223 -17.54 -24.60 -7.98
CA PHE A 223 -17.56 -24.53 -6.51
C PHE A 223 -17.15 -25.83 -5.80
N GLU A 224 -16.78 -26.87 -6.55
CA GLU A 224 -16.30 -28.12 -5.97
C GLU A 224 -15.00 -27.91 -5.19
N GLY A 225 -14.96 -28.42 -3.95
CA GLY A 225 -13.81 -28.29 -3.06
C GLY A 225 -13.71 -26.94 -2.33
N THR A 226 -14.78 -26.14 -2.31
CA THR A 226 -14.82 -24.86 -1.59
C THR A 226 -14.44 -25.03 -0.12
N SER A 227 -13.54 -24.16 0.37
CA SER A 227 -13.13 -24.13 1.76
C SER A 227 -14.25 -23.61 2.66
N ASN A 228 -14.60 -24.38 3.68
CA ASN A 228 -15.59 -24.01 4.71
C ASN A 228 -14.97 -23.35 5.96
N ASN A 229 -13.71 -22.89 5.87
CA ASN A 229 -12.99 -22.32 7.01
C ASN A 229 -12.80 -20.80 6.87
N GLY A 230 -13.11 -20.07 7.95
CA GLY A 230 -13.02 -18.61 8.00
C GLY A 230 -11.61 -18.04 7.82
N TYR A 231 -10.58 -18.70 8.37
CA TYR A 231 -9.17 -18.30 8.14
C TYR A 231 -8.84 -18.33 6.66
N ASN A 232 -9.14 -19.44 5.99
CA ASN A 232 -8.84 -19.62 4.57
C ASN A 232 -9.48 -18.52 3.71
N ILE A 233 -10.78 -18.27 3.89
CA ILE A 233 -11.50 -17.25 3.11
C ILE A 233 -11.04 -15.84 3.48
N GLY A 234 -10.84 -15.55 4.77
CA GLY A 234 -10.35 -14.24 5.24
C GLY A 234 -8.95 -13.93 4.70
N THR A 235 -8.02 -14.88 4.75
CA THR A 235 -6.67 -14.73 4.20
C THR A 235 -6.69 -14.63 2.69
N ALA A 236 -7.56 -15.35 1.99
CA ALA A 236 -7.73 -15.22 0.53
C ALA A 236 -8.18 -13.79 0.16
N ILE A 237 -9.17 -13.25 0.86
CA ILE A 237 -9.63 -11.87 0.63
C ILE A 237 -8.52 -10.87 0.99
N LEU A 238 -7.72 -11.08 2.05
CA LEU A 238 -6.56 -10.22 2.35
C LEU A 238 -5.52 -10.20 1.22
N GLN A 239 -5.32 -11.31 0.50
CA GLN A 239 -4.47 -11.36 -0.69
C GLN A 239 -5.11 -10.62 -1.88
N VAL A 240 -6.44 -10.60 -1.99
CA VAL A 240 -7.13 -9.75 -2.97
C VAL A 240 -6.97 -8.27 -2.61
N ILE A 241 -7.14 -7.89 -1.34
CA ILE A 241 -6.93 -6.51 -0.86
C ILE A 241 -5.51 -6.04 -1.15
N PHE A 242 -4.51 -6.92 -1.01
CA PHE A 242 -3.14 -6.63 -1.44
C PHE A 242 -3.08 -6.21 -2.92
N ALA A 243 -3.75 -6.96 -3.80
CA ALA A 243 -3.74 -6.71 -5.23
C ALA A 243 -4.44 -5.41 -5.63
N PHE A 244 -5.49 -5.02 -4.90
CA PHE A 244 -6.17 -3.72 -5.09
C PHE A 244 -5.48 -2.56 -4.34
N GLY A 245 -4.43 -2.83 -3.56
CA GLY A 245 -3.76 -1.82 -2.75
C GLY A 245 -3.19 -0.67 -3.58
N GLY A 246 -3.41 0.56 -3.13
CA GLY A 246 -2.90 1.78 -3.77
C GLY A 246 -3.95 2.69 -4.40
N TYR A 247 -5.24 2.37 -4.30
CA TYR A 247 -6.33 3.25 -4.75
C TYR A 247 -6.34 4.62 -4.05
N ASP A 248 -5.74 4.70 -2.87
CA ASP A 248 -5.63 5.87 -1.99
C ASP A 248 -4.37 6.71 -2.27
N ASN A 249 -3.53 6.32 -3.23
CA ASN A 249 -2.25 6.98 -3.49
C ASN A 249 -2.39 8.44 -3.93
N ILE A 250 -3.45 8.78 -4.68
CA ILE A 250 -3.73 10.14 -5.13
C ILE A 250 -3.97 11.08 -3.94
N ASN A 251 -4.50 10.56 -2.83
CA ASN A 251 -4.75 11.31 -1.61
C ASN A 251 -3.44 11.80 -0.95
N ALA A 252 -2.31 11.15 -1.23
CA ALA A 252 -1.00 11.57 -0.74
C ALA A 252 -0.46 12.83 -1.44
N VAL A 253 -0.92 13.12 -2.67
CA VAL A 253 -0.38 14.19 -3.54
C VAL A 253 -1.44 15.21 -3.98
N LEU A 254 -2.51 15.38 -3.19
CA LEU A 254 -3.65 16.25 -3.56
C LEU A 254 -3.27 17.72 -3.82
N SER A 255 -2.19 18.21 -3.21
CA SER A 255 -1.73 19.59 -3.45
C SER A 255 -1.26 19.81 -4.90
N GLU A 256 -0.83 18.75 -5.60
CA GLU A 256 -0.41 18.80 -7.01
C GLU A 256 -1.60 18.56 -7.97
N VAL A 257 -2.79 18.23 -7.45
CA VAL A 257 -3.97 17.88 -8.25
C VAL A 257 -4.75 19.14 -8.66
N ARG A 258 -5.00 19.28 -9.96
CA ARG A 258 -5.86 20.31 -10.53
C ARG A 258 -7.32 20.06 -10.15
N ASN A 259 -7.97 21.05 -9.56
CA ASN A 259 -9.35 20.94 -9.07
C ASN A 259 -9.60 19.59 -8.35
N PRO A 260 -9.03 19.39 -7.15
CA PRO A 260 -9.02 18.10 -6.46
C PRO A 260 -10.40 17.46 -6.35
N GLN A 261 -11.45 18.24 -6.07
CA GLN A 261 -12.81 17.73 -5.97
C GLN A 261 -13.32 17.12 -7.29
N LYS A 262 -13.23 17.87 -8.39
CA LYS A 262 -13.65 17.37 -9.72
C LYS A 262 -12.78 16.21 -10.17
N THR A 263 -11.47 16.30 -9.96
CA THR A 263 -10.52 15.29 -10.40
C THR A 263 -10.71 13.98 -9.65
N LEU A 264 -10.84 14.00 -8.32
CA LEU A 264 -11.10 12.79 -7.54
C LEU A 264 -12.43 12.13 -7.90
N LYS A 265 -13.49 12.91 -8.08
CA LYS A 265 -14.83 12.41 -8.47
C LYS A 265 -14.80 11.58 -9.75
N LEU A 266 -13.92 11.91 -10.69
CA LEU A 266 -13.81 11.23 -11.98
C LEU A 266 -12.73 10.15 -11.98
N ALA A 267 -11.54 10.45 -11.46
CA ALA A 267 -10.38 9.57 -11.53
C ALA A 267 -10.55 8.32 -10.66
N LEU A 268 -11.06 8.45 -9.43
CA LEU A 268 -11.17 7.32 -8.50
C LEU A 268 -12.14 6.23 -9.01
N PRO A 269 -13.39 6.53 -9.44
CA PRO A 269 -14.27 5.50 -10.00
C PRO A 269 -13.76 4.91 -11.31
N LEU A 270 -13.18 5.74 -12.19
CA LEU A 270 -12.62 5.28 -13.46
C LEU A 270 -11.50 4.26 -13.24
N SER A 271 -10.56 4.58 -12.35
CA SER A 271 -9.45 3.69 -12.02
C SER A 271 -9.91 2.40 -11.34
N MET A 272 -10.81 2.51 -10.35
CA MET A 272 -11.33 1.34 -9.64
C MET A 272 -12.12 0.41 -10.56
N GLY A 273 -12.98 0.95 -11.41
CA GLY A 273 -13.76 0.16 -12.38
C GLY A 273 -12.86 -0.54 -13.39
N THR A 274 -11.89 0.18 -13.97
CA THR A 274 -10.94 -0.38 -14.95
C THR A 274 -10.13 -1.52 -14.34
N VAL A 275 -9.54 -1.33 -13.16
CA VAL A 275 -8.72 -2.36 -12.51
C VAL A 275 -9.57 -3.56 -12.10
N THR A 276 -10.78 -3.34 -11.59
CA THR A 276 -11.70 -4.42 -11.21
C THR A 276 -12.02 -5.33 -12.39
N VAL A 277 -12.41 -4.74 -13.53
CA VAL A 277 -12.71 -5.50 -14.75
C VAL A 277 -11.49 -6.29 -15.22
N LEU A 278 -10.33 -5.65 -15.31
CA LEU A 278 -9.10 -6.32 -15.77
C LEU A 278 -8.68 -7.45 -14.83
N TYR A 279 -8.80 -7.28 -13.51
CA TYR A 279 -8.42 -8.31 -12.54
C TYR A 279 -9.36 -9.50 -12.56
N ILE A 280 -10.67 -9.28 -12.66
CA ILE A 280 -11.64 -10.38 -12.78
C ILE A 280 -11.38 -11.15 -14.07
N LEU A 281 -11.25 -10.46 -15.21
CA LEU A 281 -11.00 -11.09 -16.50
C LEU A 281 -9.66 -11.82 -16.55
N ALA A 282 -8.60 -11.29 -15.92
CA ALA A 282 -7.32 -11.97 -15.85
C ALA A 282 -7.40 -13.27 -15.02
N ASN A 283 -8.16 -13.29 -13.93
CA ASN A 283 -8.37 -14.53 -13.17
C ASN A 283 -9.18 -15.56 -13.96
N ILE A 284 -10.21 -15.12 -14.69
CA ILE A 284 -10.94 -15.99 -15.63
C ILE A 284 -9.98 -16.55 -16.69
N ALA A 285 -9.09 -15.71 -17.23
CA ALA A 285 -8.08 -16.14 -18.20
C ALA A 285 -7.16 -17.22 -17.64
N TYR A 286 -6.67 -17.06 -16.40
CA TYR A 286 -5.85 -18.08 -15.75
C TYR A 286 -6.60 -19.41 -15.58
N PHE A 287 -7.86 -19.38 -15.12
CA PHE A 287 -8.66 -20.61 -14.99
C PHE A 287 -9.11 -21.19 -16.33
N ALA A 288 -9.18 -20.41 -17.40
CA ALA A 288 -9.47 -20.93 -18.74
C ALA A 288 -8.30 -21.72 -19.33
N ALA A 289 -7.05 -21.33 -19.01
CA ALA A 289 -5.86 -21.89 -19.63
C ALA A 289 -5.05 -22.87 -18.77
N VAL A 290 -5.21 -22.86 -17.43
CA VAL A 290 -4.36 -23.61 -16.50
C VAL A 290 -5.19 -24.61 -15.68
N SER A 291 -4.78 -25.88 -15.64
CA SER A 291 -5.44 -26.94 -14.83
C SER A 291 -5.40 -26.63 -13.34
N LYS A 292 -6.30 -27.23 -12.54
CA LYS A 292 -6.33 -27.01 -11.07
C LYS A 292 -5.01 -27.47 -10.42
N GLU A 293 -4.40 -28.55 -10.91
CA GLU A 293 -3.13 -29.06 -10.41
C GLU A 293 -1.99 -28.06 -10.66
N ASP A 294 -1.84 -27.60 -11.90
CA ASP A 294 -0.79 -26.65 -12.28
C ASP A 294 -0.99 -25.29 -11.59
N PHE A 295 -2.24 -24.86 -11.41
CA PHE A 295 -2.56 -23.63 -10.72
C PHE A 295 -2.10 -23.68 -9.26
N LYS A 296 -2.22 -24.84 -8.59
CA LYS A 296 -1.68 -25.06 -7.23
C LYS A 296 -0.15 -25.15 -7.25
N ALA A 297 0.45 -25.76 -8.26
CA ALA A 297 1.89 -25.88 -8.36
C ALA A 297 2.60 -24.55 -8.66
N ALA A 298 1.93 -23.62 -9.36
CA ALA A 298 2.54 -22.41 -9.92
C ALA A 298 3.10 -21.41 -8.89
N GLN A 299 2.71 -21.50 -7.61
CA GLN A 299 3.12 -20.55 -6.56
C GLN A 299 2.93 -19.09 -7.02
N VAL A 300 4.01 -18.34 -7.25
CA VAL A 300 3.95 -16.92 -7.66
C VAL A 300 3.90 -16.73 -9.18
N THR A 301 4.03 -17.79 -10.00
CA THR A 301 4.24 -17.71 -11.45
C THR A 301 3.08 -18.23 -12.32
N VAL A 302 1.83 -18.09 -11.87
CA VAL A 302 0.65 -18.61 -12.62
C VAL A 302 0.52 -18.04 -14.04
N ALA A 303 0.96 -16.78 -14.25
CA ALA A 303 0.93 -16.18 -15.58
C ALA A 303 1.88 -16.90 -16.56
N ALA A 304 3.00 -17.45 -16.07
CA ALA A 304 3.91 -18.24 -16.90
C ALA A 304 3.25 -19.54 -17.39
N SER A 305 2.48 -20.21 -16.52
CA SER A 305 1.75 -21.44 -16.85
C SER A 305 0.72 -21.20 -17.95
N LEU A 306 -0.03 -20.09 -17.88
CA LEU A 306 -0.97 -19.70 -18.95
C LEU A 306 -0.25 -19.59 -20.30
N PHE A 307 0.90 -18.94 -20.35
CA PHE A 307 1.60 -18.73 -21.62
C PHE A 307 2.16 -20.02 -22.20
N ARG A 308 2.71 -20.89 -21.34
CA ARG A 308 3.16 -22.22 -21.76
C ARG A 308 2.02 -23.01 -22.40
N ASN A 309 0.85 -23.02 -21.78
CA ASN A 309 -0.32 -23.75 -22.27
C ASN A 309 -0.89 -23.15 -23.57
N MET A 310 -0.74 -21.84 -23.80
CA MET A 310 -1.17 -21.16 -25.02
C MET A 310 -0.19 -21.33 -26.19
N PHE A 311 1.12 -21.28 -25.94
CA PHE A 311 2.15 -21.13 -26.97
C PHE A 311 3.11 -22.34 -27.09
N GLY A 312 2.90 -23.42 -26.33
CA GLY A 312 3.74 -24.62 -26.36
C GLY A 312 5.13 -24.37 -25.77
N ASP A 313 6.17 -25.08 -26.23
CA ASP A 313 7.57 -24.87 -25.80
C ASP A 313 8.34 -23.95 -26.78
N THR A 314 7.73 -22.84 -27.19
CA THR A 314 8.36 -21.88 -28.10
C THR A 314 9.16 -20.80 -27.36
N ALA A 315 10.02 -20.06 -28.06
CA ALA A 315 10.71 -18.90 -27.48
C ALA A 315 9.72 -17.84 -26.92
N ALA A 316 8.50 -17.79 -27.45
CA ALA A 316 7.42 -16.91 -26.98
C ALA A 316 7.03 -17.17 -25.51
N VAL A 317 7.23 -18.38 -24.99
CA VAL A 317 6.92 -18.74 -23.59
C VAL A 317 7.69 -17.88 -22.59
N LYS A 318 8.89 -17.43 -22.96
CA LYS A 318 9.74 -16.58 -22.11
C LYS A 318 9.26 -15.12 -22.07
N ALA A 319 8.45 -14.71 -23.04
CA ALA A 319 8.03 -13.31 -23.18
C ALA A 319 7.09 -12.88 -22.05
N LEU A 320 6.05 -13.65 -21.71
CA LEU A 320 5.13 -13.25 -20.66
C LEU A 320 5.80 -13.18 -19.27
N PRO A 321 6.60 -14.18 -18.83
CA PRO A 321 7.38 -14.05 -17.61
C PRO A 321 8.31 -12.83 -17.62
N ALA A 322 8.95 -12.50 -18.75
CA ALA A 322 9.75 -11.29 -18.86
C ALA A 322 8.91 -10.02 -18.71
N LEU A 323 7.72 -9.94 -19.33
CA LEU A 323 6.79 -8.82 -19.19
C LEU A 323 6.31 -8.64 -17.74
N VAL A 324 6.01 -9.74 -17.03
CA VAL A 324 5.63 -9.70 -15.62
C VAL A 324 6.80 -9.32 -14.72
N ALA A 325 8.02 -9.79 -15.02
CA ALA A 325 9.22 -9.35 -14.33
C ALA A 325 9.44 -7.84 -14.52
N LEU A 326 9.37 -7.33 -15.75
CA LEU A 326 9.45 -5.90 -16.05
C LEU A 326 8.35 -5.09 -15.36
N SER A 327 7.14 -5.63 -15.26
CA SER A 327 6.03 -5.03 -14.51
C SER A 327 6.36 -4.89 -13.01
N ALA A 328 6.89 -5.95 -12.39
CA ALA A 328 7.33 -5.92 -11.01
C ALA A 328 8.51 -4.96 -10.78
N LEU A 329 9.48 -4.91 -11.71
CA LEU A 329 10.59 -3.96 -11.69
C LEU A 329 10.12 -2.50 -11.80
N GLY A 330 9.17 -2.23 -12.69
CA GLY A 330 8.55 -0.91 -12.80
C GLY A 330 7.86 -0.50 -11.50
N HIS A 331 7.27 -1.45 -10.77
CA HIS A 331 6.68 -1.16 -9.46
C HIS A 331 7.76 -0.89 -8.40
N LEU A 332 8.90 -1.60 -8.44
CA LEU A 332 10.06 -1.33 -7.57
C LEU A 332 10.60 0.09 -7.77
N LEU A 333 10.76 0.53 -9.01
CA LEU A 333 11.16 1.91 -9.35
C LEU A 333 10.16 2.92 -8.79
N GLY A 334 8.85 2.71 -9.02
CA GLY A 334 7.81 3.59 -8.51
C GLY A 334 7.79 3.72 -6.97
N ILE A 335 7.96 2.62 -6.24
CA ILE A 335 8.05 2.66 -4.77
C ILE A 335 9.36 3.32 -4.31
N ALA A 336 10.50 3.01 -4.93
CA ALA A 336 11.79 3.63 -4.64
C ALA A 336 11.77 5.16 -4.89
N PHE A 337 10.90 5.64 -5.77
CA PHE A 337 10.65 7.07 -5.91
C PHE A 337 9.77 7.64 -4.77
N THR A 338 8.68 6.97 -4.42
CA THR A 338 7.62 7.56 -3.57
C THR A 338 7.91 7.43 -2.07
N VAL A 339 8.25 6.24 -1.57
CA VAL A 339 8.38 5.97 -0.12
C VAL A 339 9.48 6.79 0.55
N PRO A 340 10.70 6.91 -0.02
CA PRO A 340 11.75 7.74 0.59
C PRO A 340 11.38 9.21 0.73
N ARG A 341 10.57 9.74 -0.21
CA ARG A 341 10.04 11.11 -0.13
C ARG A 341 9.04 11.25 1.00
N ILE A 342 8.15 10.27 1.18
CA ILE A 342 7.23 10.24 2.34
C ILE A 342 8.02 10.21 3.64
N ILE A 343 9.06 9.38 3.73
CA ILE A 343 9.95 9.32 4.90
C ILE A 343 10.64 10.68 5.15
N GLN A 344 11.09 11.35 4.09
CA GLN A 344 11.64 12.70 4.19
C GLN A 344 10.64 13.73 4.71
N GLU A 345 9.42 13.75 4.19
CA GLU A 345 8.38 14.68 4.67
C GLU A 345 8.06 14.41 6.15
N LEU A 346 8.00 13.14 6.58
CA LEU A 346 7.84 12.79 7.98
C LEU A 346 9.06 13.17 8.84
N ALA A 347 10.26 13.22 8.25
CA ALA A 347 11.46 13.72 8.92
C ALA A 347 11.44 15.26 9.02
N LYS A 348 10.89 15.96 8.02
CA LYS A 348 10.63 17.40 8.08
C LYS A 348 9.63 17.76 9.17
N ASP A 349 8.66 16.89 9.46
CA ASP A 349 7.77 17.03 10.63
C ASP A 349 8.49 16.90 11.99
N GLY A 350 9.77 16.54 12.00
CA GLY A 350 10.57 16.39 13.22
C GLY A 350 10.21 15.14 14.04
N VAL A 351 9.43 14.22 13.47
CA VAL A 351 8.93 13.02 14.16
C VAL A 351 9.92 11.87 14.08
N LEU A 352 10.74 11.76 13.02
CA LEU A 352 11.73 10.69 12.92
C LEU A 352 12.91 10.91 13.88
N PRO A 353 13.45 9.83 14.50
CA PRO A 353 14.77 9.92 15.12
C PRO A 353 15.81 10.32 14.07
N PHE A 354 16.76 11.18 14.45
CA PHE A 354 17.78 11.69 13.52
C PHE A 354 17.17 12.36 12.28
N SER A 355 16.07 13.11 12.45
CA SER A 355 15.36 13.78 11.35
C SER A 355 16.31 14.48 10.35
N ASN A 356 17.36 15.18 10.83
CA ASN A 356 18.38 15.83 10.01
C ASN A 356 19.09 14.87 9.04
N PHE A 357 19.42 13.66 9.49
CA PHE A 357 20.05 12.65 8.64
C PHE A 357 19.10 12.18 7.53
N PHE A 358 17.82 11.96 7.85
CA PHE A 358 16.85 11.46 6.88
C PHE A 358 16.38 12.50 5.87
N MET A 359 16.47 13.80 6.16
CA MET A 359 16.19 14.88 5.19
C MET A 359 17.39 15.21 4.28
N GLU A 360 18.56 14.62 4.52
CA GLU A 360 19.77 14.90 3.73
C GLU A 360 19.55 14.55 2.26
N ASN A 361 19.95 15.49 1.39
CA ASN A 361 19.80 15.36 -0.06
C ASN A 361 21.15 15.24 -0.78
N ARG A 362 22.28 15.43 -0.08
CA ARG A 362 23.62 15.29 -0.69
C ARG A 362 24.00 13.81 -0.88
N PRO A 363 24.85 13.51 -1.89
CA PRO A 363 25.43 14.44 -2.85
C PRO A 363 24.55 14.71 -4.09
N PHE A 364 23.58 13.83 -4.40
CA PHE A 364 22.88 13.82 -5.70
C PHE A 364 21.58 14.64 -5.76
N LYS A 365 21.26 15.41 -4.73
CA LYS A 365 19.96 16.12 -4.56
C LYS A 365 18.77 15.16 -4.53
N THR A 366 18.95 14.01 -3.88
CA THR A 366 17.97 12.93 -3.76
C THR A 366 17.87 12.46 -2.32
N PRO A 367 16.74 11.84 -1.92
CA PRO A 367 16.52 11.37 -0.55
C PRO A 367 17.35 10.11 -0.21
N ILE A 368 18.67 10.17 -0.35
CA ILE A 368 19.54 8.99 -0.39
C ILE A 368 19.54 8.22 0.93
N THR A 369 19.46 8.90 2.07
CA THR A 369 19.45 8.26 3.40
C THR A 369 18.11 7.58 3.68
N ALA A 370 17.00 8.23 3.35
CA ALA A 370 15.66 7.63 3.40
C ALA A 370 15.51 6.46 2.41
N LEU A 371 16.15 6.56 1.24
CA LEU A 371 16.19 5.51 0.24
C LEU A 371 17.03 4.31 0.70
N ALA A 372 18.16 4.55 1.36
CA ALA A 372 18.96 3.50 1.99
C ALA A 372 18.20 2.79 3.10
N LEU A 373 17.42 3.53 3.92
CA LEU A 373 16.52 2.93 4.91
C LEU A 373 15.49 2.02 4.24
N HIS A 374 14.79 2.51 3.20
CA HIS A 374 13.82 1.73 2.43
C HIS A 374 14.43 0.46 1.84
N LEU A 375 15.64 0.56 1.26
CA LEU A 375 16.38 -0.57 0.72
C LEU A 375 16.74 -1.58 1.81
N GLY A 376 17.26 -1.12 2.95
CA GLY A 376 17.64 -1.97 4.07
C GLY A 376 16.46 -2.75 4.64
N VAL A 377 15.32 -2.09 4.85
CA VAL A 377 14.09 -2.76 5.30
C VAL A 377 13.56 -3.72 4.21
N THR A 378 13.65 -3.36 2.93
CA THR A 378 13.28 -4.26 1.83
C THR A 378 14.14 -5.53 1.82
N ILE A 379 15.47 -5.41 1.96
CA ILE A 379 16.39 -6.55 2.05
C ILE A 379 16.08 -7.42 3.27
N LEU A 380 15.81 -6.79 4.42
CA LEU A 380 15.40 -7.50 5.63
C LEU A 380 14.19 -8.39 5.37
N PHE A 381 13.13 -7.88 4.71
CA PHE A 381 11.94 -8.68 4.44
C PHE A 381 12.12 -9.72 3.33
N VAL A 382 13.06 -9.54 2.41
CA VAL A 382 13.42 -10.59 1.43
C VAL A 382 14.17 -11.75 2.12
N CYS A 383 15.00 -11.45 3.11
CA CYS A 383 15.89 -12.42 3.74
C CYS A 383 15.33 -13.07 5.02
N ALA A 384 14.53 -12.36 5.80
CA ALA A 384 14.07 -12.81 7.12
C ALA A 384 13.09 -14.00 7.07
N PRO A 385 12.07 -14.03 6.19
CA PRO A 385 11.16 -15.17 6.12
C PRO A 385 11.85 -16.42 5.55
N PRO A 386 11.40 -17.63 5.94
CA PRO A 386 11.84 -18.88 5.32
C PRO A 386 11.65 -18.88 3.80
N ALA A 387 12.49 -19.67 3.11
CA ALA A 387 12.36 -19.88 1.68
C ALA A 387 10.97 -20.44 1.33
N GLY A 388 10.39 -19.96 0.22
CA GLY A 388 9.05 -20.35 -0.22
C GLY A 388 7.90 -19.60 0.46
N ASP A 389 8.07 -19.17 1.72
CA ASP A 389 7.02 -18.45 2.46
C ASP A 389 7.06 -16.93 2.28
N ALA A 390 8.22 -16.39 1.91
CA ALA A 390 8.49 -14.97 1.92
C ALA A 390 7.40 -14.13 1.24
N PHE A 391 6.96 -14.53 0.05
CA PHE A 391 5.93 -13.78 -0.67
C PHE A 391 4.60 -13.69 0.11
N ASN A 392 4.02 -14.83 0.51
CA ASN A 392 2.74 -14.87 1.22
C ASN A 392 2.83 -14.19 2.60
N PHE A 393 3.97 -14.35 3.29
CA PHE A 393 4.23 -13.68 4.55
C PHE A 393 4.25 -12.16 4.38
N ILE A 394 4.97 -11.64 3.39
CA ILE A 394 5.06 -10.19 3.10
C ILE A 394 3.72 -9.64 2.66
N VAL A 395 2.98 -10.36 1.80
CA VAL A 395 1.63 -9.95 1.39
C VAL A 395 0.73 -9.76 2.60
N SER A 396 0.75 -10.72 3.53
CA SER A 396 -0.02 -10.62 4.78
C SER A 396 0.47 -9.45 5.65
N LEU A 397 1.80 -9.26 5.73
CA LEU A 397 2.41 -8.19 6.50
C LEU A 397 2.17 -6.79 5.92
N SER A 398 1.89 -6.67 4.61
CA SER A 398 1.50 -5.41 3.97
C SER A 398 -0.01 -5.15 4.05
N SER A 399 -0.85 -6.17 3.80
CA SER A 399 -2.31 -6.02 3.80
C SER A 399 -2.88 -5.78 5.19
N TYR A 400 -2.46 -6.57 6.17
CA TYR A 400 -3.03 -6.55 7.52
C TYR A 400 -2.93 -5.19 8.22
N PRO A 401 -1.75 -4.52 8.29
CA PRO A 401 -1.69 -3.19 8.87
C PRO A 401 -2.42 -2.14 8.01
N GLY A 402 -2.47 -2.32 6.69
CA GLY A 402 -3.30 -1.49 5.82
C GLY A 402 -4.78 -1.56 6.21
N THR A 403 -5.31 -2.75 6.46
CA THR A 403 -6.67 -2.97 6.98
C THR A 403 -6.89 -2.28 8.33
N ILE A 404 -5.91 -2.31 9.26
CA ILE A 404 -5.99 -1.57 10.53
C ILE A 404 -6.12 -0.06 10.26
N MET A 405 -5.27 0.49 9.40
CA MET A 405 -5.28 1.91 9.07
C MET A 405 -6.60 2.31 8.39
N HIS A 406 -7.10 1.51 7.46
CA HIS A 406 -8.38 1.75 6.80
C HIS A 406 -9.57 1.68 7.77
N LEU A 407 -9.56 0.72 8.71
CA LEU A 407 -10.57 0.66 9.76
C LEU A 407 -10.54 1.93 10.63
N ALA A 408 -9.34 2.37 11.04
CA ALA A 408 -9.19 3.60 11.80
C ALA A 408 -9.68 4.82 11.02
N ILE A 409 -9.42 4.90 9.71
CA ILE A 409 -9.90 5.96 8.83
C ILE A 409 -11.43 5.99 8.76
N VAL A 410 -12.09 4.86 8.50
CA VAL A 410 -13.55 4.83 8.38
C VAL A 410 -14.24 5.09 9.73
N ILE A 411 -13.70 4.59 10.84
CA ILE A 411 -14.20 4.95 12.18
C ILE A 411 -14.01 6.45 12.43
N GLY A 412 -12.90 7.02 11.98
CA GLY A 412 -12.63 8.45 12.04
C GLY A 412 -13.67 9.26 11.28
N LEU A 413 -14.03 8.81 10.08
CA LEU A 413 -15.09 9.42 9.26
C LEU A 413 -16.45 9.38 9.97
N VAL A 414 -16.84 8.22 10.51
CA VAL A 414 -18.08 8.05 11.27
C VAL A 414 -18.12 9.01 12.45
N LYS A 415 -17.03 9.09 13.22
CA LYS A 415 -16.90 10.03 14.33
C LYS A 415 -17.08 11.49 13.88
N LEU A 416 -16.42 11.89 12.79
CA LEU A 416 -16.51 13.25 12.25
C LEU A 416 -17.93 13.60 11.78
N ARG A 417 -18.65 12.64 11.18
CA ARG A 417 -20.03 12.82 10.73
C ARG A 417 -21.05 12.89 11.87
N LEU A 418 -20.93 12.00 12.86
CA LEU A 418 -21.92 11.90 13.95
C LEU A 418 -21.80 13.06 14.94
N LYS A 419 -20.59 13.60 15.12
CA LYS A 419 -20.33 14.62 16.12
C LYS A 419 -20.42 16.02 15.51
N LYS A 420 -21.57 16.67 15.67
CA LYS A 420 -21.84 18.03 15.17
C LYS A 420 -20.76 19.06 15.54
N SER A 421 -20.13 18.93 16.71
CA SER A 421 -19.06 19.83 17.15
C SER A 421 -17.80 19.79 16.28
N GLU A 422 -17.64 18.76 15.44
CA GLU A 422 -16.48 18.64 14.54
C GLU A 422 -16.63 19.48 13.27
N ASN A 423 -17.84 19.98 12.96
CA ASN A 423 -18.17 20.77 11.76
C ASN A 423 -17.55 20.20 10.47
N PHE A 424 -17.64 18.88 10.28
CA PHE A 424 -17.10 18.20 9.11
C PHE A 424 -18.13 18.16 7.99
N THR A 425 -17.78 18.76 6.84
CA THR A 425 -18.58 18.73 5.62
C THR A 425 -17.75 18.16 4.50
N SER A 426 -18.39 17.40 3.60
CA SER A 426 -17.74 16.88 2.40
C SER A 426 -18.60 17.12 1.17
N PRO A 427 -18.00 17.49 0.02
CA PRO A 427 -18.71 17.59 -1.25
C PRO A 427 -19.24 16.24 -1.76
N PHE A 428 -18.64 15.14 -1.33
CA PHE A 428 -18.94 13.79 -1.83
C PHE A 428 -19.12 12.81 -0.66
N PRO A 429 -20.22 12.90 0.09
CA PRO A 429 -20.45 12.01 1.22
C PRO A 429 -20.60 10.56 0.76
N ALA A 430 -19.77 9.66 1.27
CA ALA A 430 -19.94 8.22 1.12
C ALA A 430 -21.28 7.75 1.72
N PRO A 431 -22.06 6.91 1.02
CA PRO A 431 -23.32 6.39 1.55
C PRO A 431 -23.14 5.58 2.83
N TRP A 432 -24.08 5.64 3.77
CA TRP A 432 -24.02 4.86 5.01
C TRP A 432 -23.91 3.33 4.80
N PRO A 433 -24.60 2.70 3.81
CA PRO A 433 -24.41 1.28 3.54
C PRO A 433 -22.97 0.94 3.13
N VAL A 434 -22.32 1.81 2.35
CA VAL A 434 -20.92 1.66 1.93
C VAL A 434 -19.98 1.73 3.14
N ILE A 435 -20.21 2.69 4.05
CA ILE A 435 -19.45 2.81 5.30
C ILE A 435 -19.64 1.55 6.17
N GLY A 436 -20.89 1.12 6.36
CA GLY A 436 -21.23 -0.06 7.16
C GLY A 436 -20.57 -1.34 6.63
N PHE A 437 -20.69 -1.58 5.32
CA PHE A 437 -20.04 -2.72 4.67
C PHE A 437 -18.52 -2.66 4.82
N PHE A 438 -17.91 -1.48 4.65
CA PHE A 438 -16.46 -1.33 4.78
C PHE A 438 -15.99 -1.59 6.21
N VAL A 439 -16.69 -1.08 7.23
CA VAL A 439 -16.40 -1.35 8.65
C VAL A 439 -16.47 -2.84 8.94
N VAL A 440 -17.59 -3.49 8.59
CA VAL A 440 -17.80 -4.92 8.85
C VAL A 440 -16.74 -5.76 8.14
N SER A 441 -16.43 -5.43 6.88
CA SER A 441 -15.41 -6.14 6.10
C SER A 441 -14.02 -5.99 6.70
N ASN A 442 -13.61 -4.78 7.11
CA ASN A 442 -12.30 -4.61 7.75
C ASN A 442 -12.24 -5.34 9.10
N ILE A 443 -13.29 -5.33 9.91
CA ILE A 443 -13.34 -6.11 11.17
C ILE A 443 -13.21 -7.61 10.87
N PHE A 444 -13.96 -8.13 9.90
CA PHE A 444 -13.88 -9.51 9.46
C PHE A 444 -12.45 -9.89 9.06
N LEU A 445 -11.79 -9.07 8.24
CA LEU A 445 -10.42 -9.31 7.76
C LEU A 445 -9.35 -9.22 8.87
N LEU A 446 -9.64 -8.54 9.98
CA LEU A 446 -8.75 -8.51 11.15
C LEU A 446 -8.96 -9.71 12.08
N VAL A 447 -10.19 -10.24 12.17
CA VAL A 447 -10.50 -11.36 13.06
C VAL A 447 -10.13 -12.70 12.43
N MET A 448 -10.47 -12.92 11.16
CA MET A 448 -10.30 -14.22 10.50
C MET A 448 -8.88 -14.79 10.53
N PRO A 449 -7.80 -13.98 10.36
CA PRO A 449 -6.42 -14.50 10.43
C PRO A 449 -6.00 -15.08 11.79
N PHE A 450 -6.76 -14.83 12.86
CA PHE A 450 -6.51 -15.43 14.18
C PHE A 450 -7.33 -16.70 14.44
N ILE A 451 -8.27 -17.04 13.55
CA ILE A 451 -9.00 -18.30 13.64
C ILE A 451 -8.07 -19.44 13.22
N ARG A 452 -8.10 -20.54 13.97
CA ARG A 452 -7.24 -21.69 13.71
C ARG A 452 -7.57 -22.31 12.33
N PRO A 453 -6.59 -22.47 11.42
CA PRO A 453 -6.80 -23.16 10.16
C PRO A 453 -7.02 -24.66 10.38
N PRO A 454 -7.72 -25.36 9.46
CA PRO A 454 -8.08 -26.78 9.64
C PRO A 454 -6.87 -27.70 9.80
N SER A 455 -5.78 -27.43 9.08
CA SER A 455 -4.53 -28.18 9.12
C SER A 455 -3.57 -27.74 10.24
N GLY A 456 -3.96 -26.74 11.05
CA GLY A 456 -3.09 -26.11 12.04
C GLY A 456 -1.94 -25.26 11.47
N LYS A 457 -1.74 -25.29 10.14
CA LYS A 457 -0.76 -24.46 9.42
C LYS A 457 -1.50 -23.46 8.53
N GLY A 458 -0.97 -22.25 8.45
CA GLY A 458 -1.54 -21.18 7.64
C GLY A 458 -1.20 -21.32 6.15
N ASN A 459 -1.23 -20.19 5.42
CA ASN A 459 -0.73 -20.10 4.04
C ASN A 459 0.81 -20.06 3.92
N THR A 460 1.52 -20.27 5.02
CA THR A 460 2.98 -20.35 5.13
C THR A 460 3.34 -21.48 6.10
N SER A 461 4.61 -21.90 6.12
CA SER A 461 5.13 -22.84 7.13
C SER A 461 5.20 -22.22 8.54
N LEU A 462 5.18 -20.90 8.62
CA LEU A 462 5.18 -20.13 9.86
C LEU A 462 3.82 -20.22 10.58
N PRO A 463 3.77 -19.94 11.90
CA PRO A 463 2.50 -19.86 12.63
C PRO A 463 1.53 -18.89 11.96
N TYR A 464 0.28 -19.33 11.78
CA TYR A 464 -0.72 -18.60 11.00
C TYR A 464 -1.04 -17.19 11.51
N TRP A 465 -0.82 -16.94 12.81
CA TRP A 465 -1.03 -15.67 13.49
C TRP A 465 0.21 -14.74 13.47
N LEU A 466 1.35 -15.21 12.95
CA LEU A 466 2.62 -14.47 13.08
C LEU A 466 2.63 -13.17 12.29
N SER A 467 2.22 -13.16 11.02
CA SER A 467 2.21 -11.92 10.22
C SER A 467 1.27 -10.84 10.80
N PRO A 468 0.01 -11.18 11.18
CA PRO A 468 -0.85 -10.24 11.90
C PRO A 468 -0.22 -9.72 13.20
N PHE A 469 0.40 -10.60 13.99
CA PHE A 469 1.05 -10.22 15.24
C PHE A 469 2.20 -9.24 15.00
N VAL A 470 3.12 -9.53 14.07
CA VAL A 470 4.24 -8.66 13.73
C VAL A 470 3.74 -7.30 13.22
N ALA A 471 2.70 -7.26 12.38
CA ALA A 471 2.09 -6.02 11.92
C ALA A 471 1.56 -5.16 13.07
N VAL A 472 0.83 -5.76 14.02
CA VAL A 472 0.31 -5.05 15.20
C VAL A 472 1.46 -4.54 16.07
N MET A 473 2.49 -5.36 16.31
CA MET A 473 3.66 -4.95 17.09
C MET A 473 4.37 -3.75 16.46
N ILE A 474 4.55 -3.73 15.15
CA ILE A 474 5.18 -2.60 14.44
C ILE A 474 4.34 -1.32 14.59
N LEU A 475 3.02 -1.39 14.49
CA LEU A 475 2.15 -0.23 14.71
C LEU A 475 2.18 0.23 16.19
N LEU A 476 2.22 -0.71 17.14
CA LEU A 476 2.37 -0.42 18.57
C LEU A 476 3.71 0.24 18.89
N LEU A 477 4.79 -0.09 18.18
CA LEU A 477 6.06 0.61 18.33
C LEU A 477 5.93 2.11 18.02
N GLY A 478 5.03 2.52 17.11
CA GLY A 478 4.71 3.93 16.89
C GLY A 478 4.08 4.61 18.11
N ILE A 479 3.21 3.90 18.83
CA ILE A 479 2.61 4.39 20.10
C ILE A 479 3.67 4.45 21.19
N ILE A 480 4.46 3.38 21.35
CA ILE A 480 5.54 3.30 22.33
C ILE A 480 6.54 4.42 22.09
N TYR A 481 6.94 4.65 20.84
CA TYR A 481 7.82 5.74 20.45
C TYR A 481 7.24 7.11 20.82
N TYR A 482 5.95 7.34 20.55
CA TYR A 482 5.27 8.57 20.95
C TYR A 482 5.31 8.78 22.46
N VAL A 483 4.95 7.76 23.24
CA VAL A 483 4.91 7.82 24.70
C VAL A 483 6.31 8.06 25.26
N LEU A 484 7.33 7.32 24.80
CA LEU A 484 8.70 7.49 25.28
C LEU A 484 9.24 8.89 24.96
N ARG A 485 9.10 9.33 23.72
CA ARG A 485 9.71 10.58 23.24
C ARG A 485 8.95 11.81 23.69
N PHE A 486 7.63 11.85 23.55
CA PHE A 486 6.83 13.07 23.71
C PHE A 486 6.08 13.15 25.04
N VAL A 487 6.06 12.07 25.85
CA VAL A 487 5.39 12.07 27.16
C VAL A 487 6.37 11.77 28.29
N LEU A 488 7.00 10.59 28.28
CA LEU A 488 7.88 10.14 29.38
C LEU A 488 9.19 10.93 29.45
N SER A 489 9.88 11.16 28.33
CA SER A 489 11.13 11.92 28.37
C SER A 489 10.94 13.37 28.88
N PRO A 490 9.94 14.15 28.41
CA PRO A 490 9.57 15.44 29.01
C PRO A 490 9.28 15.38 30.51
N LEU A 491 8.52 14.36 30.94
CA LEU A 491 8.14 14.17 32.33
C LEU A 491 9.34 13.86 33.23
N VAL A 492 10.20 12.93 32.82
CA VAL A 492 11.37 12.47 33.59
C VAL A 492 12.44 13.54 33.68
N PHE A 493 12.67 14.29 32.60
CA PHE A 493 13.75 15.29 32.53
C PHE A 493 13.25 16.74 32.76
N GLY A 494 11.99 16.92 33.18
CA GLY A 494 11.45 18.23 33.55
C GLY A 494 11.48 19.27 32.43
N TYR A 495 11.08 18.90 31.21
CA TYR A 495 10.95 19.85 30.10
C TYR A 495 9.63 19.68 29.34
N LYS A 496 9.29 20.65 28.48
CA LYS A 496 8.22 20.58 27.50
C LYS A 496 8.76 20.71 26.09
N HIS A 497 8.08 20.10 25.13
CA HIS A 497 8.35 20.33 23.72
C HIS A 497 7.58 21.57 23.26
N GLU A 498 8.29 22.55 22.73
CA GLU A 498 7.74 23.65 21.95
C GLU A 498 7.92 23.31 20.47
N GLN A 499 6.82 23.34 19.72
CA GLN A 499 6.89 23.15 18.27
C GLN A 499 7.31 24.46 17.61
N ILE A 500 8.41 24.43 16.86
CA ILE A 500 8.98 25.58 16.15
C ILE A 500 8.98 25.26 14.66
N GLN A 501 8.52 26.22 13.86
CA GLN A 501 8.74 26.18 12.42
C GLN A 501 10.05 26.89 12.09
N GLN A 502 10.86 26.27 11.24
CA GLN A 502 12.10 26.83 10.76
C GLN A 502 12.10 26.77 9.23
N ASP A 503 12.45 27.87 8.59
CA ASP A 503 12.67 27.94 7.14
C ASP A 503 14.06 27.42 6.81
N LEU A 504 14.15 26.57 5.77
CA LEU A 504 15.40 26.12 5.19
C LEU A 504 15.83 27.05 4.05
N SER A 505 17.11 27.02 3.70
CA SER A 505 17.69 27.85 2.63
C SER A 505 17.11 27.58 1.23
N ASP A 506 16.41 26.46 1.06
CA ASP A 506 15.71 26.09 -0.18
C ASP A 506 14.24 26.54 -0.20
N GLY A 507 13.80 27.31 0.81
CA GLY A 507 12.43 27.80 0.95
C GLY A 507 11.45 26.79 1.56
N SER A 508 11.90 25.58 1.92
CA SER A 508 11.04 24.61 2.58
C SER A 508 10.94 24.85 4.09
N LYS A 509 9.77 24.56 4.68
CA LYS A 509 9.52 24.67 6.12
C LYS A 509 9.68 23.33 6.81
N ILE A 510 10.38 23.33 7.94
CA ILE A 510 10.54 22.16 8.79
C ILE A 510 9.95 22.42 10.18
N THR A 511 9.39 21.38 10.77
CA THR A 511 8.96 21.37 12.16
C THR A 511 10.07 20.84 13.06
N ARG A 512 10.32 21.55 14.16
CA ARG A 512 11.26 21.15 15.21
C ARG A 512 10.60 21.19 16.56
N PHE A 513 11.13 20.39 17.48
CA PHE A 513 10.69 20.38 18.87
C PHE A 513 11.82 20.88 19.75
N ARG A 514 11.73 22.13 20.20
CA ARG A 514 12.67 22.72 21.17
C ARG A 514 12.28 22.27 22.56
N ARG A 515 13.27 21.89 23.39
CA ARG A 515 13.04 21.55 24.79
C ARG A 515 13.08 22.83 25.62
N ILE A 516 12.01 23.11 26.35
CA ILE A 516 11.94 24.23 27.30
C ILE A 516 11.81 23.63 28.70
N LYS A 517 12.68 24.02 29.64
CA LYS A 517 12.57 23.55 31.02
C LYS A 517 11.21 23.97 31.60
N THR A 518 10.50 23.03 32.20
CA THR A 518 9.37 23.35 33.07
C THR A 518 9.94 23.96 34.34
N ARG A 519 9.52 25.20 34.66
CA ARG A 519 9.80 25.82 35.95
C ARG A 519 9.20 24.99 37.08
#